data_AF-A0A8T3MMF7-F1
#
_entry.id   AF-A0A8T3MMF7-F1
#
_cell.length_a   1.000
_cell.length_b   1.000
_cell.length_c   1.000
_cell.angle_alpha   90.00
_cell.angle_beta   90.00
_cell.angle_gamma   90.00
#
_symmetry.space_group_name_H-M   'P 1'
#
loop_
_entity.id
_entity.type
_entity.pdbx_description
1 polymer ?
#
loop_
_entity_poly.entity_id
_entity_poly.type
_entity_poly.pdbx_seq_one_letter_code
_entity_poly.pdbx_strand_id
1 'polypeptide(L)'
;MQLFTIIFSRPLEFGVSIAITVLMIGIILRAAMSAEGGSRWTRFITNPNAKVVFGMLFVGWAVVFGIGLQLVPHVGANSPYGGIGLIAMFTGFFIMMGFLWAVIGE
;
A
#
# COMPACT_ATOMS: atom_id res chain seq x y z
N MET A 1 28.24 -16.95 23.30
CA MET A 1 29.63 -17.29 22.91
C MET A 1 29.74 -18.00 21.56
N GLN A 2 28.79 -18.87 21.19
CA GLN A 2 28.87 -19.64 19.95
C GLN A 2 28.85 -18.79 18.67
N LEU A 3 28.09 -17.68 18.64
CA LEU A 3 28.05 -16.77 17.48
C LEU A 3 29.41 -16.15 17.10
N PHE A 4 30.27 -15.88 18.09
CA PHE A 4 31.58 -15.25 17.86
C PHE A 4 32.67 -16.25 17.43
N THR A 5 32.44 -17.56 17.61
CA THR A 5 33.41 -18.60 17.22
C THR A 5 33.07 -19.26 15.87
N ILE A 6 31.95 -18.91 15.25
CA ILE A 6 31.55 -19.41 13.92
C ILE A 6 32.59 -19.04 12.86
N ILE A 7 33.21 -17.86 12.98
CA ILE A 7 34.26 -17.37 12.08
C ILE A 7 35.45 -18.33 12.04
N PHE A 8 35.80 -18.93 13.19
CA PHE A 8 36.94 -19.83 13.32
C PHE A 8 36.57 -21.30 13.06
N SER A 9 35.32 -21.69 13.32
CA SER A 9 34.88 -23.08 13.16
C SER A 9 34.36 -23.39 11.76
N ARG A 10 33.78 -22.42 11.05
CA ARG A 10 33.24 -22.57 9.68
C ARG A 10 33.49 -21.32 8.82
N PRO A 11 34.76 -20.97 8.56
CA PRO A 11 35.15 -19.71 7.90
C PRO A 11 34.55 -19.56 6.49
N LEU A 12 34.42 -20.66 5.75
CA LEU A 12 33.82 -20.66 4.41
C LEU A 12 32.32 -20.32 4.43
N GLU A 13 31.55 -20.99 5.29
CA GLU A 13 30.10 -20.74 5.42
C GLU A 13 29.82 -19.31 5.92
N PHE A 14 30.65 -18.81 6.83
CA PHE A 14 30.57 -17.44 7.32
C PHE A 14 30.94 -16.40 6.25
N GLY A 15 31.96 -16.67 5.42
CA GLY A 15 32.32 -15.81 4.30
C GLY A 15 31.21 -15.70 3.25
N VAL A 16 30.56 -16.83 2.93
CA VAL A 16 29.44 -16.88 1.99
C VAL A 16 28.22 -16.10 2.52
N SER A 17 27.88 -16.24 3.80
CA SER A 17 26.74 -15.52 4.38
C SER A 17 26.96 -14.01 4.42
N ILE A 18 28.18 -13.55 4.70
CA ILE A 18 28.55 -12.13 4.58
C ILE A 18 28.40 -11.66 3.14
N ALA A 19 28.94 -12.41 2.16
CA ALA A 19 28.86 -12.03 0.75
C ALA A 19 27.41 -11.89 0.27
N ILE A 20 26.55 -12.84 0.63
CA ILE A 20 25.11 -12.80 0.31
C ILE A 20 24.43 -11.60 0.97
N THR A 21 24.74 -11.33 2.23
CA THR A 21 24.14 -10.21 2.97
C THR A 21 24.53 -8.87 2.35
N VAL A 22 25.80 -8.68 2.01
CA VAL A 22 26.31 -7.48 1.34
C VAL A 22 25.66 -7.31 -0.04
N LEU A 23 25.55 -8.40 -0.80
CA LEU A 23 24.88 -8.39 -2.11
C LEU A 23 23.39 -8.02 -1.99
N MET A 24 22.69 -8.59 -1.02
CA MET A 24 21.29 -8.27 -0.74
C MET A 24 21.11 -6.79 -0.39
N ILE A 25 21.93 -6.27 0.52
CA ILE A 25 21.92 -4.84 0.87
C ILE A 25 22.22 -3.98 -0.35
N GLY A 26 23.20 -4.35 -1.17
CA GLY A 26 23.54 -3.64 -2.41
C GLY A 26 22.37 -3.59 -3.40
N ILE A 27 21.63 -4.69 -3.57
CA ILE A 27 20.44 -4.74 -4.43
C ILE A 27 19.33 -3.85 -3.86
N ILE A 28 19.05 -3.94 -2.56
CA ILE A 28 18.00 -3.15 -1.91
C ILE A 28 18.30 -1.66 -2.01
N LEU A 29 19.53 -1.24 -1.71
CA LEU A 29 19.96 0.15 -1.82
C LEU A 29 19.88 0.64 -3.26
N ARG A 30 20.32 -0.16 -4.23
CA ARG A 30 20.23 0.19 -5.66
C ARG A 30 18.78 0.30 -6.12
N ALA A 31 17.89 -0.58 -5.66
CA ALA A 31 16.47 -0.53 -5.97
C ALA A 31 15.80 0.70 -5.33
N ALA A 32 16.16 1.03 -4.09
CA ALA A 32 15.68 2.21 -3.38
C ALA A 32 16.12 3.50 -4.08
N MET A 33 17.39 3.61 -4.49
CA MET A 33 17.89 4.75 -5.28
C MET A 33 17.26 4.81 -6.68
N SER A 34 16.94 3.67 -7.29
CA SER A 34 16.22 3.62 -8.58
C SER A 34 14.76 4.06 -8.47
N ALA A 35 14.21 4.24 -7.26
CA ALA A 35 12.87 4.77 -7.06
C ALA A 35 12.79 6.30 -7.11
N GLU A 36 13.92 7.03 -7.17
CA GLU A 36 13.96 8.50 -7.19
C GLU A 36 13.47 9.14 -8.50
N GLY A 37 13.12 8.33 -9.51
CA GLY A 37 12.54 8.83 -10.75
C GLY A 37 11.42 7.91 -11.21
N GLY A 38 10.21 8.10 -10.67
CA GLY A 38 9.02 7.50 -11.25
C GLY A 38 9.04 7.72 -12.77
N SER A 39 9.06 6.62 -13.53
CA SER A 39 9.07 6.66 -14.99
C SER A 39 8.00 7.64 -15.50
N ARG A 40 8.22 8.22 -16.69
CA ARG A 40 7.25 9.14 -17.31
C ARG A 40 5.83 8.55 -17.36
N TRP A 41 5.71 7.22 -17.40
CA TRP A 41 4.47 6.48 -17.29
C TRP A 41 3.86 6.55 -15.89
N THR A 42 4.63 6.26 -14.83
CA THR A 42 4.13 6.36 -13.45
C THR A 42 3.73 7.78 -13.14
N ARG A 43 4.55 8.77 -13.53
CA ARG A 43 4.24 10.20 -13.38
C ARG A 43 3.04 10.65 -14.21
N PHE A 44 2.72 9.97 -15.31
CA PHE A 44 1.50 10.21 -16.10
C PHE A 44 0.26 9.60 -15.44
N ILE A 45 0.37 8.42 -14.83
CA ILE A 45 -0.69 7.76 -14.05
C ILE A 45 -0.95 8.50 -12.72
N THR A 46 0.09 8.99 -12.05
CA THR A 46 0.00 9.70 -10.77
C THR A 46 0.00 11.22 -10.89
N ASN A 47 -0.03 11.78 -12.11
CA ASN A 47 -0.05 13.24 -12.34
C ASN A 47 -1.33 13.90 -11.76
N PRO A 48 -1.39 15.24 -11.58
CA PRO A 48 -2.36 16.00 -10.78
C PRO A 48 -3.85 15.68 -10.91
N ASN A 49 -4.23 15.03 -12.01
CA ASN A 49 -5.58 14.55 -12.21
C ASN A 49 -5.94 13.41 -11.23
N ALA A 50 -4.99 12.63 -10.72
CA ALA A 50 -5.26 11.56 -9.76
C ALA A 50 -5.85 12.11 -8.45
N LYS A 51 -5.37 13.26 -7.96
CA LYS A 51 -5.95 13.93 -6.78
C LYS A 51 -7.40 14.33 -7.02
N VAL A 52 -7.69 14.90 -8.17
CA VAL A 52 -9.03 15.34 -8.55
C VAL A 52 -9.95 14.14 -8.73
N VAL A 53 -9.49 13.08 -9.39
CA VAL A 53 -10.24 11.82 -9.59
C VAL A 53 -10.55 11.15 -8.25
N PHE A 54 -9.55 10.91 -7.40
CA PHE A 54 -9.79 10.29 -6.09
C PHE A 54 -10.58 11.19 -5.14
N GLY A 55 -10.39 12.51 -5.23
CA GLY A 55 -11.20 13.49 -4.49
C GLY A 55 -12.68 13.45 -4.91
N MET A 56 -12.97 13.42 -6.22
CA MET A 56 -14.33 13.28 -6.73
C MET A 56 -14.94 11.92 -6.39
N LEU A 57 -14.16 10.84 -6.46
CA LEU A 57 -14.59 9.51 -6.04
C LEU A 57 -14.91 9.46 -4.54
N PHE A 58 -14.13 10.14 -3.71
CA PHE A 58 -14.38 10.24 -2.28
C PHE A 58 -15.69 10.97 -1.98
N VAL A 59 -15.89 12.14 -2.61
CA VAL A 59 -17.15 12.90 -2.47
C VAL A 59 -18.34 12.09 -2.97
N GLY A 60 -18.23 11.47 -4.15
CA GLY A 60 -19.28 10.62 -4.72
C GLY A 60 -19.61 9.42 -3.84
N TRP A 61 -18.58 8.72 -3.33
CA TRP A 61 -18.74 7.63 -2.37
C TRP A 61 -19.44 8.08 -1.09
N ALA A 62 -19.03 9.22 -0.52
CA ALA A 62 -19.61 9.77 0.71
C ALA A 62 -21.09 10.14 0.52
N VAL A 63 -21.46 10.70 -0.64
CA VAL A 63 -22.86 11.00 -0.97
C VAL A 63 -23.67 9.70 -1.15
N VAL A 64 -23.16 8.77 -1.96
CA VAL A 64 -23.87 7.53 -2.31
C VAL A 64 -24.08 6.64 -1.09
N PHE A 65 -23.04 6.40 -0.27
CA PHE A 65 -23.16 5.53 0.89
C PHE A 65 -23.60 6.27 2.16
N GLY A 66 -23.27 7.55 2.32
CA GLY A 66 -23.74 8.36 3.45
C GLY A 66 -25.26 8.55 3.43
N ILE A 67 -25.86 8.71 2.24
CA ILE A 67 -27.32 8.79 2.08
C ILE A 67 -27.91 7.39 1.83
N GLY A 68 -27.31 6.60 0.95
CA GLY A 68 -27.85 5.30 0.53
C GLY A 68 -27.94 4.28 1.65
N LEU A 69 -26.99 4.25 2.60
CA LEU A 69 -27.07 3.34 3.75
C LEU A 69 -28.22 3.71 4.69
N GLN A 70 -28.58 4.99 4.80
CA GLN A 70 -29.72 5.42 5.62
C GLN A 70 -31.06 4.91 5.08
N LEU A 71 -31.12 4.59 3.78
CA LEU A 71 -32.32 4.07 3.12
C LEU A 71 -32.46 2.54 3.24
N VAL A 72 -31.41 1.83 3.67
CA VAL A 72 -31.43 0.36 3.80
C VAL A 72 -31.97 -0.01 5.18
N PRO A 73 -33.06 -0.78 5.33
CA PRO A 73 -33.62 -1.15 6.64
C PRO A 73 -32.59 -1.83 7.57
N HIS A 74 -32.45 -1.32 8.80
CA HIS A 74 -31.38 -1.70 9.74
C HIS A 74 -31.80 -2.85 10.67
N VAL A 75 -32.94 -3.48 10.38
CA VAL A 75 -33.66 -4.32 11.36
C VAL A 75 -33.25 -5.79 11.16
N GLY A 76 -32.47 -6.32 12.11
CA GLY A 76 -32.18 -7.75 12.26
C GLY A 76 -30.79 -8.21 11.80
N ALA A 77 -30.31 -9.29 12.42
CA ALA A 77 -28.97 -9.89 12.21
C ALA A 77 -28.72 -10.43 10.79
N ASN A 78 -29.78 -10.56 9.98
CA ASN A 78 -29.74 -11.06 8.61
C ASN A 78 -30.22 -9.98 7.61
N SER A 79 -29.92 -8.71 7.88
CA SER A 79 -30.31 -7.59 7.02
C SER A 79 -29.26 -7.33 5.93
N PRO A 80 -29.69 -6.93 4.71
CA PRO A 80 -28.78 -6.55 3.61
C PRO A 80 -27.82 -5.40 3.96
N TYR A 81 -28.11 -4.67 5.04
CA TYR A 81 -27.29 -3.57 5.57
C TYR A 81 -25.85 -4.00 5.84
N GLY A 82 -25.63 -5.20 6.40
CA GLY A 82 -24.28 -5.69 6.71
C GLY A 82 -23.41 -5.85 5.47
N GLY A 83 -23.95 -6.47 4.40
CA GLY A 83 -23.22 -6.69 3.15
C GLY A 83 -22.94 -5.39 2.40
N ILE A 84 -23.93 -4.50 2.30
CA ILE A 84 -23.77 -3.20 1.65
C ILE A 84 -22.82 -2.30 2.45
N GLY A 85 -22.87 -2.38 3.79
CA GLY A 85 -21.94 -1.70 4.69
C GLY A 85 -20.49 -2.17 4.49
N LEU A 86 -20.23 -3.47 4.32
CA LEU A 86 -18.89 -3.97 4.01
C LEU A 86 -18.38 -3.46 2.66
N ILE A 87 -19.23 -3.45 1.63
CA ILE A 87 -18.87 -2.88 0.33
C ILE A 87 -18.53 -1.40 0.48
N ALA A 88 -19.36 -0.64 1.22
CA ALA A 88 -19.10 0.77 1.50
C ALA A 88 -17.76 0.97 2.21
N MET A 89 -17.46 0.15 3.22
CA MET A 89 -16.24 0.26 4.01
C MET A 89 -14.99 -0.04 3.17
N PHE A 90 -15.00 -1.14 2.41
CA PHE A 90 -13.86 -1.52 1.57
C PHE A 90 -13.64 -0.53 0.42
N THR A 91 -14.71 -0.14 -0.28
CA THR A 91 -14.61 0.85 -1.37
C THR A 91 -14.10 2.20 -0.85
N GLY A 92 -14.61 2.67 0.30
CA GLY A 92 -14.14 3.90 0.94
C GLY A 92 -12.68 3.83 1.36
N PHE A 93 -12.24 2.71 1.93
CA PHE A 93 -10.84 2.48 2.30
C PHE A 93 -9.91 2.58 1.08
N PHE A 94 -10.24 1.91 -0.03
CA PHE A 94 -9.42 1.96 -1.25
C PHE A 94 -9.40 3.34 -1.90
N ILE A 95 -10.54 4.05 -1.90
CA ILE A 95 -10.62 5.43 -2.42
C ILE A 95 -9.75 6.36 -1.57
N MET A 96 -9.79 6.25 -0.24
CA MET A 96 -8.98 7.07 0.67
C MET A 96 -7.48 6.74 0.58
N MET A 97 -7.12 5.46 0.52
CA MET A 97 -5.73 5.06 0.31
C MET A 97 -5.21 5.55 -1.05
N GLY A 98 -6.02 5.45 -2.10
CA GLY A 98 -5.69 5.99 -3.42
C GLY A 98 -5.52 7.51 -3.41
N PHE A 99 -6.37 8.23 -2.67
CA PHE A 99 -6.25 9.68 -2.49
C PHE A 99 -4.97 10.07 -1.75
N LEU A 100 -4.67 9.41 -0.62
CA LEU A 100 -3.44 9.66 0.14
C LEU A 100 -2.19 9.41 -0.70
N TRP A 101 -2.19 8.34 -1.49
CA TRP A 101 -1.08 8.03 -2.39
C TRP A 101 -0.94 9.06 -3.51
N ALA A 102 -2.06 9.54 -4.06
CA ALA A 102 -2.07 10.62 -5.04
C ALA A 102 -1.57 11.96 -4.43
N VAL A 103 -1.81 12.22 -3.15
CA VAL A 103 -1.32 13.41 -2.42
C VAL A 103 0.16 13.37 -2.12
N ILE A 104 0.67 12.24 -1.63
CA ILE A 104 2.07 12.06 -1.21
C ILE A 104 3.00 11.89 -2.43
N GLY A 105 2.50 11.36 -3.54
CA GLY A 105 3.28 11.10 -4.75
C GLY A 105 3.55 12.31 -5.67
N GLU A 106 3.06 13.51 -5.32
CA GLU A 106 3.44 14.79 -5.95
C GLU A 106 4.58 15.45 -5.19
#